data_AF-C7M135-F1
#
_entry.id   AF-C7M135-F1
#
_cell.length_a   1.000
_cell.length_b   1.000
_cell.length_c   1.000
_cell.angle_alpha   90.00
_cell.angle_beta   90.00
_cell.angle_gamma   90.00
#
_symmetry.space_group_name_H-M   'P 1'
#
loop_
_entity.id
_entity.type
_entity.pdbx_description
1 polymer ?
#
loop_
_entity_poly.entity_id
_entity_poly.type
_entity_poly.pdbx_seq_one_letter_code
_entity_poly.pdbx_strand_id
1 'polypeptide(L)' 'MDTVCPACRERDLVIIDLDVARHALTLISCAACGAKWWRRDGDAVTVDDVVSLVEEDARSGRSRRRQRA' A
#
# COMPACT_ATOMS: atom_id res chain seq x y z
N MET A 1 3.90 -12.34 6.96
CA MET A 1 4.18 -12.17 5.51
C MET A 1 3.39 -13.21 4.77
N ASP A 2 2.61 -12.80 3.78
CA ASP A 2 1.93 -13.74 2.89
C ASP A 2 2.97 -14.46 2.03
N THR A 3 2.90 -15.78 1.99
CA THR A 3 3.84 -16.62 1.23
C THR A 3 3.20 -17.27 0.00
N VAL A 4 1.90 -17.06 -0.19
CA VAL A 4 1.07 -17.59 -1.29
C VAL A 4 0.01 -16.57 -1.70
N CYS A 5 -0.47 -16.65 -2.94
CA CYS A 5 -1.59 -15.84 -3.38
C CYS A 5 -2.91 -16.31 -2.73
N PRO A 6 -3.73 -15.44 -2.13
CA PRO A 6 -5.00 -15.83 -1.54
C PRO A 6 -6.05 -16.28 -2.58
N ALA A 7 -5.86 -15.91 -3.86
CA ALA A 7 -6.78 -16.26 -4.94
C ALA A 7 -6.45 -17.61 -5.61
N CYS A 8 -5.19 -17.83 -6.01
CA CYS A 8 -4.79 -19.03 -6.75
C CYS A 8 -3.81 -19.95 -6.01
N ARG A 9 -3.33 -19.55 -4.82
CA ARG A 9 -2.34 -20.27 -3.97
C ARG A 9 -0.94 -20.41 -4.56
N GLU A 10 -0.65 -19.81 -5.71
CA GLU A 10 0.70 -19.75 -6.28
C GLU A 10 1.64 -18.88 -5.43
N ARG A 11 2.93 -19.19 -5.47
CA ARG A 11 3.98 -18.50 -4.67
C ARG A 11 4.68 -17.38 -5.43
N ASP A 12 4.32 -17.19 -6.69
CA ASP A 12 4.90 -16.18 -7.57
C ASP A 12 4.29 -14.81 -7.27
N LEU A 13 4.90 -14.12 -6.30
CA LEU A 13 4.44 -12.84 -5.76
C LEU A 13 5.46 -11.74 -6.03
N VAL A 14 4.96 -10.60 -6.51
CA VAL A 14 5.67 -9.33 -6.61
C VAL A 14 5.26 -8.47 -5.42
N ILE A 15 6.26 -7.98 -4.67
CA ILE A 15 6.07 -7.21 -3.44
C ILE A 15 6.71 -5.84 -3.64
N ILE A 16 5.97 -4.77 -3.35
CA ILE A 16 6.42 -3.39 -3.47
C ILE A 16 6.14 -2.69 -2.13
N ASP A 17 7.19 -2.23 -1.46
CA ASP A 17 7.10 -1.47 -0.21
C ASP A 17 7.15 0.04 -0.46
N LEU A 18 6.27 0.78 0.20
CA LEU A 18 6.11 2.23 0.12
C LEU A 18 5.99 2.81 1.54
N ASP A 19 6.47 4.04 1.73
CA ASP A 19 6.20 4.82 2.95
C ASP A 19 5.27 5.99 2.59
N VAL A 20 4.10 6.05 3.22
CA VAL A 20 3.08 7.08 2.97
C VAL A 20 2.55 7.58 4.30
N ALA A 21 2.56 8.90 4.52
CA ALA A 21 2.13 9.51 5.78
C ALA A 21 2.73 8.85 7.05
N ARG A 22 3.97 8.33 6.98
CA ARG A 22 4.67 7.59 8.05
C ARG A 22 4.12 6.18 8.33
N HIS A 23 3.37 5.61 7.39
CA HIS A 23 2.92 4.23 7.45
C HIS A 23 3.64 3.42 6.38
N ALA A 24 4.06 2.21 6.76
CA ALA A 24 4.61 1.25 5.82
C ALA A 24 3.46 0.57 5.07
N LEU A 25 3.34 0.85 3.78
CA LEU A 25 2.42 0.19 2.87
C LEU A 25 3.15 -0.84 2.04
N THR A 26 2.53 -2.00 1.85
CA THR A 26 3.03 -3.03 0.94
C THR A 26 1.93 -3.36 -0.07
N LEU A 27 2.21 -3.13 -1.36
CA LEU A 27 1.41 -3.67 -2.46
C LEU A 27 1.95 -5.05 -2.81
N ILE A 28 1.08 -6.05 -2.78
CA ILE A 28 1.42 -7.41 -3.19
C ILE A 28 0.57 -7.74 -4.41
N SER A 29 1.21 -8.30 -5.43
CA SER A 29 0.53 -8.81 -6.62
C SER A 29 1.02 -10.20 -6.99
N CYS A 30 0.09 -11.09 -7.35
CA CYS A 30 0.43 -12.40 -7.88
C CYS A 30 0.73 -12.31 -9.37
N ALA A 31 1.91 -12.77 -9.79
CA ALA A 31 2.28 -12.78 -11.20
C ALA A 31 1.61 -13.93 -11.98
N ALA A 32 1.14 -14.98 -11.30
CA ALA A 32 0.42 -16.08 -11.95
C ALA A 32 -1.04 -15.72 -12.31
N CYS A 33 -1.79 -15.09 -11.41
CA CYS A 33 -3.22 -14.76 -11.64
C CYS A 33 -3.55 -13.28 -11.72
N GLY A 34 -2.60 -12.40 -11.41
CA GLY A 34 -2.78 -10.95 -11.43
C GLY A 34 -3.50 -10.35 -10.22
N ALA A 35 -3.92 -11.15 -9.23
CA ALA A 35 -4.57 -10.65 -8.02
C ALA A 35 -3.68 -9.66 -7.27
N LYS A 36 -4.28 -8.61 -6.69
CA LYS A 36 -3.56 -7.53 -5.98
C LYS A 36 -4.22 -7.26 -4.64
N TRP A 37 -3.42 -7.03 -3.61
CA TRP A 37 -3.90 -6.66 -2.29
C TRP A 37 -2.88 -5.80 -1.56
N TRP A 38 -3.37 -5.08 -0.55
CA TRP A 38 -2.59 -4.11 0.20
C TRP A 38 -2.39 -4.58 1.63
N ARG A 39 -1.25 -4.21 2.19
CA ARG A 39 -1.01 -4.27 3.63
C ARG A 39 -0.53 -2.92 4.15
N ARG A 40 -0.90 -2.60 5.38
CA ARG A 40 -0.42 -1.44 6.13
C ARG A 40 0.12 -1.93 7.45
N ASP A 41 1.36 -1.60 7.76
CA ASP A 41 2.03 -1.98 9.02
C ASP A 41 1.96 -3.49 9.32
N GLY A 42 1.84 -4.30 8.25
CA GLY A 42 1.70 -5.74 8.37
C GLY A 42 0.27 -6.25 8.55
N ASP A 43 -0.78 -5.45 8.33
CA ASP A 43 -2.18 -5.87 8.34
C ASP A 43 -2.82 -5.71 6.97
N ALA A 44 -3.77 -6.58 6.60
CA ALA A 44 -4.48 -6.45 5.33
C ALA A 44 -5.42 -5.24 5.36
N VAL A 45 -5.38 -4.42 4.32
CA VAL A 45 -6.21 -3.20 4.21
C VAL A 45 -6.89 -3.13 2.85
N THR A 46 -7.97 -2.36 2.77
CA THR A 46 -8.66 -2.13 1.51
C THR A 46 -7.94 -1.06 0.68
N VAL A 47 -8.28 -0.99 -0.61
CA VAL A 47 -7.80 0.11 -1.45
C VAL A 47 -8.34 1.47 -0.98
N ASP A 48 -9.54 1.51 -0.39
CA ASP A 48 -10.16 2.73 0.12
C ASP A 48 -9.38 3.32 1.31
N ASP A 49 -8.93 2.45 2.22
CA ASP A 49 -8.03 2.82 3.32
C ASP A 49 -6.72 3.43 2.80
N VAL A 50 -6.16 2.84 1.74
CA VAL A 50 -4.90 3.31 1.12
C VAL A 50 -5.10 4.66 0.44
N VAL A 51 -6.21 4.85 -0.30
CA VAL A 51 -6.53 6.13 -0.95
C VAL A 51 -6.71 7.22 0.10
N SER A 52 -7.51 6.96 1.15
CA SER A 52 -7.71 7.89 2.26
C SER A 52 -6.38 8.35 2.88
N LEU A 53 -5.45 7.41 3.10
CA LEU A 53 -4.13 7.70 3.64
C LEU A 53 -3.29 8.61 2.71
N VAL A 54 -3.32 8.35 1.39
CA VAL A 54 -2.61 9.18 0.40
C VAL A 54 -3.20 10.60 0.35
N GLU A 55 -4.52 10.75 0.48
CA GLU A 55 -5.16 12.06 0.54
C GLU A 55 -4.76 12.86 1.79
N GLU A 56 -4.59 12.19 2.93
CA GLU A 56 -4.08 12.80 4.16
C GLU A 56 -2.62 13.25 4.02
N ASP A 57 -1.77 12.44 3.39
CA ASP A 57 -0.38 12.79 3.08
C ASP A 57 -0.31 14.03 2.17
N ALA A 58 -1.09 14.02 1.08
CA ALA A 58 -1.14 15.11 0.12
C ALA A 58 -1.59 16.43 0.76
N ARG A 59 -2.58 16.40 1.66
CA ARG A 59 -3.01 17.58 2.44
C ARG A 59 -1.91 18.09 3.36
N SER A 60 -1.22 17.19 4.05
CA SER A 60 -0.12 17.51 4.96
C SER A 60 1.09 18.13 4.24
N GLY A 61 1.46 17.57 3.09
CA GLY A 61 2.52 18.10 2.23
C GLY A 61 2.22 19.50 1.69
N ARG A 62 0.95 19.75 1.32
CA ARG A 62 0.50 21.08 0.84
C ARG A 62 0.60 22.14 1.94
N SER A 63 0.24 21.81 3.17
CA SER A 63 0.37 22.71 4.33
C SER A 63 1.84 23.06 4.59
N ARG A 64 2.75 22.08 4.54
CA ARG A 64 4.19 22.30 4.70
C ARG A 64 4.81 23.19 3.61
N ARG A 65 4.37 23.06 2.35
CA ARG A 65 4.84 23.94 1.27
C ARG A 65 4.38 25.38 1.45
N ARG A 66 3.15 25.61 1.91
CA ARG A 66 2.61 26.96 2.13
C ARG A 66 3.28 27.73 3.27
N GLN A 67 3.82 27.04 4.27
CA GLN A 67 4.51 27.67 5.41
C GLN A 67 5.97 28.06 5.13
N ARG A 68 6.51 27.67 3.97
CA ARG A 68 7.89 27.97 3.55
C ARG A 68 7.98 29.05 2.46
N ALA A 69 6.84 29.58 2.02
CA ALA A 69 6.71 30.61 0.99
C ALA A 69 6.42 31.97 1.62
#